data_AF-A0A2W5SUD0-F1
#
_entry.id   AF-A0A2W5SUD0-F1
#
_cell.length_a   1.000
_cell.length_b   1.000
_cell.length_c   1.000
_cell.angle_alpha   90.00
_cell.angle_beta   90.00
_cell.angle_gamma   90.00
#
_symmetry.space_group_name_H-M   'P 1'
#
loop_
_entity.id
_entity.type
_entity.pdbx_description
1 polymer ?
#
loop_
_entity_poly.entity_id
_entity_poly.type
_entity_poly.pdbx_seq_one_letter_code
_entity_poly.pdbx_strand_id
1 'polypeptide(L)'
;PTNNSNTRGNSENQSPYASQEALDWLAGIAYQAKLLQAAADEIMWAIIRHRDNHKNVIGRNVLDQASETISTCLHLYQMLEDTIDSNES
;
A
#
# COMPACT_ATOMS: atom_id res chain seq x y z
N PRO A 1 31.87 -43.01 27.75
CA PRO A 1 32.33 -42.57 26.42
C PRO A 1 31.14 -42.26 25.51
N THR A 2 31.02 -40.98 25.20
CA THR A 2 30.06 -40.29 24.33
C THR A 2 30.29 -40.57 22.84
N ASN A 3 29.21 -40.71 22.07
CA ASN A 3 29.05 -40.27 20.68
C ASN A 3 27.52 -40.14 20.46
N ASN A 4 26.91 -38.95 20.37
CA ASN A 4 26.95 -37.97 19.26
C ASN A 4 26.73 -38.66 17.89
N SER A 5 25.94 -38.19 16.94
CA SER A 5 25.17 -36.95 16.79
C SER A 5 24.23 -37.13 15.60
N ASN A 6 23.21 -36.28 15.53
CA ASN A 6 22.52 -35.86 14.31
C ASN A 6 21.59 -36.88 13.65
N THR A 7 20.39 -37.02 14.21
CA THR A 7 19.23 -37.36 13.39
C THR A 7 18.23 -36.22 13.47
N ARG A 8 18.38 -35.30 12.51
CA ARG A 8 17.26 -34.83 11.69
C ARG A 8 16.10 -34.17 12.48
N GLY A 9 16.37 -32.99 13.03
CA GLY A 9 15.34 -32.00 13.35
C GLY A 9 15.44 -30.80 12.41
N ASN A 10 15.52 -31.06 11.10
CA ASN A 10 15.55 -30.01 10.07
C ASN A 10 14.13 -29.77 9.51
N SER A 11 13.15 -29.70 10.40
CA SER A 11 11.74 -29.49 10.07
C SER A 11 11.13 -28.62 11.16
N GLU A 12 10.47 -27.53 10.74
CA GLU A 12 9.40 -26.79 11.45
C GLU A 12 9.64 -25.33 11.87
N ASN A 13 10.84 -24.75 11.72
CA ASN A 13 11.01 -23.29 11.92
C ASN A 13 10.94 -22.45 10.62
N GLN A 14 10.35 -22.99 9.56
CA GLN A 14 9.91 -22.18 8.43
C GLN A 14 8.42 -21.93 8.63
N SER A 15 8.10 -20.95 9.49
CA SER A 15 6.77 -20.37 9.49
C SER A 15 6.53 -19.78 8.10
N PRO A 16 5.47 -20.19 7.37
CA PRO A 16 5.08 -19.57 6.10
C PRO A 16 4.67 -18.10 6.23
N TYR A 17 4.63 -17.60 7.47
CA TYR A 17 4.02 -16.34 7.87
C TYR A 17 5.06 -15.26 8.14
N ALA A 18 4.72 -14.04 7.73
CA ALA A 18 5.48 -12.85 8.05
C ALA A 18 5.62 -12.69 9.58
N SER A 19 6.76 -12.17 10.03
CA SER A 19 6.91 -11.80 11.45
C SER A 19 5.94 -10.68 11.79
N GLN A 20 5.52 -10.60 13.06
CA GLN A 20 4.67 -9.49 13.52
C GLN A 20 5.28 -8.12 13.22
N GLU A 21 6.61 -7.98 13.32
CA GLU A 21 7.32 -6.75 12.94
C GLU A 21 7.13 -6.38 11.46
N ALA A 22 7.12 -7.37 10.56
CA ALA A 22 6.87 -7.15 9.14
C ALA A 22 5.41 -6.78 8.87
N LEU A 23 4.46 -7.38 9.59
CA LEU A 23 3.04 -7.02 9.53
C LEU A 23 2.79 -5.60 10.03
N ASP A 24 3.35 -5.23 11.18
CA ASP A 24 3.24 -3.88 11.74
C ASP A 24 3.86 -2.83 10.80
N TRP A 25 4.98 -3.16 10.14
CA TRP A 25 5.60 -2.30 9.14
C TRP A 25 4.71 -2.13 7.90
N LEU A 26 4.10 -3.21 7.39
CA LEU A 26 3.15 -3.15 6.27
C LEU A 26 1.91 -2.32 6.62
N ALA A 27 1.37 -2.48 7.83
CA ALA A 27 0.26 -1.66 8.31
C ALA A 27 0.63 -0.17 8.35
N GLY A 28 1.86 0.15 8.75
CA GLY A 28 2.41 1.50 8.68
C GLY A 28 2.42 2.08 7.26
N ILE A 29 2.84 1.29 6.27
CA ILE A 29 2.85 1.69 4.86
C ILE A 29 1.42 1.85 4.32
N ALA A 30 0.51 0.93 4.63
CA ALA A 30 -0.88 1.00 4.22
C ALA A 30 -1.54 2.30 4.74
N TYR A 31 -1.27 2.68 5.98
CA TYR A 31 -1.75 3.94 6.53
C TYR A 31 -1.21 5.17 5.76
N GLN A 32 0.08 5.18 5.42
CA GLN A 32 0.65 6.28 4.60
C GLN A 32 0.03 6.33 3.20
N ALA A 33 -0.22 5.18 2.56
CA ALA A 33 -0.87 5.11 1.26
C ALA A 33 -2.29 5.70 1.29
N LYS A 34 -3.04 5.43 2.38
CA LYS A 34 -4.37 6.02 2.60
C LYS A 34 -4.33 7.54 2.75
N LEU A 35 -3.36 8.06 3.49
CA LEU A 35 -3.17 9.51 3.62
C LEU A 35 -2.81 10.15 2.28
N LEU A 36 -1.95 9.49 1.49
CA LEU A 36 -1.59 9.95 0.15
C LEU A 36 -2.81 9.97 -0.78
N GLN A 37 -3.66 8.94 -0.74
CA GLN A 37 -4.91 8.91 -1.50
C GLN A 37 -5.82 10.08 -1.12
N ALA A 38 -6.02 10.33 0.17
CA ALA A 38 -6.87 11.43 0.64
C ALA A 38 -6.36 12.80 0.16
N ALA A 39 -5.05 13.04 0.21
CA ALA A 39 -4.43 14.26 -0.30
C ALA A 39 -4.60 14.41 -1.82
N ALA A 40 -4.48 13.31 -2.57
CA ALA A 40 -4.70 13.30 -4.01
C ALA A 40 -6.15 13.65 -4.36
N ASP A 41 -7.12 13.12 -3.61
CA ASP A 41 -8.54 13.47 -3.77
C ASP A 41 -8.78 14.97 -3.51
N GLU A 42 -8.22 15.56 -2.45
CA GLU A 42 -8.33 16.99 -2.16
C GLU A 42 -7.76 17.87 -3.28
N ILE A 43 -6.60 17.48 -3.84
CA ILE A 43 -5.99 18.18 -4.99
C ILE A 43 -6.92 18.12 -6.20
N MET A 44 -7.49 16.97 -6.50
CA MET A 44 -8.42 16.81 -7.62
C MET A 44 -9.67 17.70 -7.46
N TRP A 45 -10.24 17.73 -6.26
CA TRP A 45 -11.35 18.64 -5.93
C TRP A 45 -10.97 20.12 -6.15
N ALA A 46 -9.77 20.52 -5.72
CA ALA A 46 -9.28 21.89 -5.93
C ALA A 46 -9.11 22.22 -7.42
N ILE A 47 -8.58 21.29 -8.22
CA ILE A 47 -8.41 21.43 -9.66
C ILE A 47 -9.76 21.55 -10.37
N ILE A 48 -10.75 20.70 -10.03
CA ILE A 48 -12.10 20.77 -10.60
C ILE A 48 -12.75 22.12 -10.26
N ARG A 49 -12.72 22.52 -8.98
CA ARG A 49 -13.29 23.80 -8.52
C ARG A 49 -12.65 24.99 -9.23
N HIS A 50 -11.33 24.98 -9.39
CA HIS A 50 -10.63 26.03 -10.12
C HIS A 50 -10.99 26.04 -11.60
N ARG A 51 -11.12 24.88 -12.26
CA ARG A 51 -11.57 24.79 -13.66
C ARG A 51 -12.97 25.38 -13.83
N ASP A 52 -13.90 25.04 -12.96
CA ASP A 52 -15.29 25.48 -13.05
C ASP A 52 -15.41 27.01 -12.87
N ASN A 53 -14.57 27.58 -12.00
CA ASN A 53 -14.48 29.03 -11.78
C ASN A 53 -13.69 29.76 -12.88
N HIS A 54 -12.73 29.09 -13.51
CA HIS A 54 -11.82 29.66 -14.49
C HIS A 54 -11.77 28.81 -15.76
N LYS A 55 -12.86 28.88 -16.56
CA LYS A 55 -12.99 28.14 -17.82
C LYS A 55 -11.75 28.35 -18.70
N ASN A 56 -11.21 27.25 -19.21
CA ASN A 56 -10.02 27.17 -20.08
C ASN A 56 -8.66 27.44 -19.42
N VAL A 57 -8.58 27.65 -18.11
CA VAL A 57 -7.28 27.84 -17.42
C VAL A 57 -6.60 26.51 -17.08
N ILE A 58 -7.39 25.46 -16.80
CA ILE A 58 -6.85 24.12 -16.51
C ILE A 58 -7.04 23.21 -17.72
N GLY A 59 -5.92 22.80 -18.31
CA GLY A 59 -5.89 21.86 -19.44
C GLY A 59 -6.38 20.47 -19.04
N ARG A 60 -7.08 19.79 -19.95
CA ARG A 60 -7.61 18.43 -19.74
C ARG A 60 -6.55 17.44 -19.23
N ASN A 61 -5.32 17.55 -19.73
CA ASN A 61 -4.15 16.77 -19.32
C ASN A 61 -3.87 16.80 -17.81
N VAL A 62 -4.04 17.95 -17.14
CA VAL A 62 -3.78 18.06 -15.69
C VAL A 62 -4.82 17.27 -14.89
N LEU A 63 -6.06 17.27 -15.35
CA LEU A 63 -7.14 16.52 -14.70
C LEU A 63 -7.04 15.02 -14.93
N ASP A 64 -6.67 14.61 -16.14
CA ASP A 64 -6.45 13.21 -16.45
C ASP A 64 -5.26 12.66 -15.62
N GLN A 65 -4.15 13.40 -15.49
CA GLN A 65 -3.00 13.04 -14.65
C GLN A 65 -3.34 12.95 -13.15
N ALA A 66 -4.16 13.89 -12.64
CA ALA A 66 -4.61 13.84 -11.25
C ALA A 66 -5.48 12.60 -11.00
N SER A 67 -6.40 12.27 -11.92
CA SER A 67 -7.19 11.05 -11.88
C SER A 67 -6.33 9.78 -11.88
N GLU A 68 -5.32 9.68 -12.74
CA GLU A 68 -4.42 8.53 -12.78
C GLU A 68 -3.61 8.38 -11.49
N THR A 69 -3.15 9.50 -10.92
CA THR A 69 -2.41 9.51 -9.66
C THR A 69 -3.27 8.99 -8.51
N ILE A 70 -4.53 9.44 -8.41
CA ILE A 70 -5.49 8.94 -7.41
C ILE A 70 -5.71 7.44 -7.57
N SER A 71 -5.96 6.98 -8.80
CA SER A 71 -6.20 5.56 -9.07
C SER A 71 -5.01 4.69 -8.69
N THR A 72 -3.78 5.18 -8.91
CA THR A 72 -2.55 4.47 -8.54
C THR A 72 -2.40 4.38 -7.02
N CYS A 73 -2.71 5.45 -6.28
CA CYS A 73 -2.66 5.45 -4.81
C CYS A 73 -3.68 4.47 -4.21
N LEU A 74 -4.91 4.46 -4.74
CA LEU A 74 -5.94 3.51 -4.32
C LEU A 74 -5.51 2.06 -4.57
N HIS A 75 -4.93 1.77 -5.74
CA HIS A 75 -4.46 0.42 -6.06
C HIS A 75 -3.33 -0.05 -5.13
N LEU A 76 -2.39 0.84 -4.82
CA LEU A 76 -1.32 0.56 -3.86
C LEU A 76 -1.88 0.21 -2.48
N TYR A 77 -2.86 0.99 -1.99
CA TYR A 77 -3.52 0.71 -0.70
C TYR A 77 -4.16 -0.67 -0.68
N GLN A 78 -4.94 -1.01 -1.71
CA GLN A 78 -5.62 -2.31 -1.81
C GLN A 78 -4.64 -3.49 -1.81
N MET A 79 -3.57 -3.39 -2.61
CA MET A 79 -2.54 -4.43 -2.67
C MET A 79 -1.84 -4.63 -1.30
N LEU A 80 -1.65 -3.56 -0.54
CA LEU A 80 -1.05 -3.64 0.79
C LEU A 80 -2.00 -4.30 1.80
N GLU A 81 -3.30 -3.96 1.80
CA GLU A 81 -4.31 -4.66 2.62
C GLU A 81 -4.36 -6.15 2.27
N ASP A 82 -4.49 -6.51 0.98
CA ASP A 82 -4.55 -7.91 0.54
C ASP A 82 -3.31 -8.72 0.97
N THR A 83 -2.14 -8.07 0.97
CA THR A 83 -0.88 -8.69 1.40
C THR A 83 -0.87 -8.93 2.91
N ILE A 84 -1.38 -8.00 3.71
CA ILE A 84 -1.48 -8.14 5.17
C ILE A 84 -2.45 -9.29 5.50
N ASP A 85 -3.67 -9.25 4.96
CA ASP A 85 -4.70 -10.27 5.20
C ASP A 85 -4.22 -11.69 4.86
N SER A 86 -3.47 -11.83 3.76
CA SER A 86 -2.91 -13.13 3.32
C SER A 86 -1.81 -13.65 4.24
N ASN A 87 -1.12 -12.78 4.99
CA ASN A 87 -0.05 -13.17 5.91
C ASN A 87 -0.53 -13.30 7.37
N GLU A 88 -1.72 -12.79 7.70
CA GLU A 88 -2.38 -12.96 9.01
C GLU A 88 -3.21 -14.26 9.11
N SER A 89 -3.48 -14.94 7.98
CA SER A 89 -4.40 -16.10 7.85
C SER A 89 -3.74 -17.48 7.95
#